data_AF-A0A0N0XXM6-F1
#
_entry.id   AF-A0A0N0XXM6-F1
#
_cell.length_a   1.000
_cell.length_b   1.000
_cell.length_c   1.000
_cell.angle_alpha   90.00
_cell.angle_beta   90.00
_cell.angle_gamma   90.00
#
_symmetry.space_group_name_H-M   'P 1'
#
loop_
_entity.id
_entity.type
_entity.pdbx_description
1 polymer ?
#
loop_
_entity_poly.entity_id
_entity_poly.type
_entity_poly.pdbx_seq_one_letter_code
_entity_poly.pdbx_strand_id
1 'polypeptide(L)'
;RTQDPYVALPARVVPDPRASDEAWMVTTPVRFDLGTFDVLPDVEGRDDARRAVWVPAVDFDCVVRHLTAVYGGTVFAAHRDLLRDVLDR
;
A
#
# COMPACT_ATOMS: atom_id res chain seq x y z
N ARG A 1 -23.15 2.37 -16.92
CA ARG A 1 -22.78 2.94 -15.62
C ARG A 1 -21.27 2.90 -15.57
N THR A 2 -20.60 4.04 -15.72
CA THR A 2 -19.14 4.10 -15.57
C THR A 2 -18.85 3.78 -14.11
N GLN A 3 -18.10 2.70 -13.86
CA GLN A 3 -17.65 2.38 -12.52
C GLN A 3 -16.64 3.45 -12.12
N ASP A 4 -16.74 3.97 -10.90
CA ASP A 4 -15.74 4.90 -10.39
C ASP A 4 -14.37 4.20 -10.40
N PRO A 5 -13.29 4.87 -10.84
CA PRO A 5 -11.97 4.25 -10.99
C PRO A 5 -11.31 3.92 -9.63
N TYR A 6 -12.07 4.05 -8.54
CA TYR A 6 -11.62 3.82 -7.18
C TYR A 6 -12.70 3.18 -6.32
N VAL A 7 -12.25 2.45 -5.31
CA VAL A 7 -13.08 1.89 -4.24
C VAL A 7 -12.47 2.31 -2.91
N ALA A 8 -13.20 3.14 -2.16
CA ALA A 8 -12.89 3.41 -0.77
C ALA A 8 -13.32 2.21 0.09
N LEU A 9 -12.40 1.68 0.88
CA LEU A 9 -12.66 0.60 1.82
C LEU A 9 -13.08 1.20 3.18
N PRO A 10 -13.75 0.43 4.04
CA PRO A 10 -14.15 0.91 5.36
C PRO A 10 -12.96 1.45 6.18
N ALA A 11 -13.19 2.58 6.86
CA ALA A 11 -12.23 3.16 7.78
C ALA A 11 -11.91 2.19 8.93
N ARG A 12 -10.67 2.17 9.39
CA ARG A 12 -10.20 1.27 10.44
C ARG A 12 -9.05 1.86 11.25
N VAL A 13 -8.96 1.45 12.51
CA VAL A 13 -7.80 1.73 13.38
C VAL A 13 -6.59 0.97 12.84
N VAL A 14 -5.41 1.60 12.90
CA VAL A 14 -4.14 1.00 12.50
C VAL A 14 -3.31 0.67 13.74
N PRO A 15 -2.70 -0.52 13.84
CA PRO A 15 -1.78 -0.86 14.92
C PRO A 15 -0.44 -0.11 14.75
N ASP A 16 -0.47 1.20 14.93
CA ASP A 16 0.69 2.07 14.82
C ASP A 16 1.53 2.02 16.12
N PRO A 17 2.85 1.82 16.04
CA PRO A 17 3.71 1.74 17.23
C PRO A 17 3.78 3.04 18.05
N ARG A 18 3.24 4.15 17.54
CA ARG A 18 3.16 5.43 18.25
C ARG A 18 1.84 5.62 19.02
N ALA A 19 0.90 4.68 18.92
CA ALA A 19 -0.40 4.80 19.58
C ALA A 19 -0.28 4.74 21.11
N SER A 20 -1.15 5.47 21.79
CA SER A 20 -1.41 5.45 23.23
C SER A 20 -2.92 5.44 23.50
N ASP A 21 -3.31 5.46 24.78
CA ASP A 21 -4.72 5.50 25.17
C ASP A 21 -5.40 6.82 24.75
N GLU A 22 -4.62 7.90 24.61
CA GLU A 22 -5.09 9.23 24.25
C GLU A 22 -4.91 9.55 22.75
N ALA A 23 -4.13 8.75 22.02
CA ALA A 23 -3.80 9.02 20.62
C ALA A 23 -3.67 7.74 19.80
N TRP A 24 -4.46 7.62 18.73
CA TRP A 24 -4.40 6.48 17.81
C TRP A 24 -4.53 6.95 16.36
N MET A 25 -4.17 6.08 15.42
CA MET A 25 -4.26 6.33 13.99
C MET A 25 -5.47 5.60 13.39
N VAL A 26 -6.24 6.30 12.56
CA VAL A 26 -7.31 5.74 11.74
C VAL A 26 -6.96 5.97 10.28
N THR A 27 -7.29 5.02 9.41
CA THR A 27 -7.08 5.13 7.96
C THR A 27 -8.29 4.66 7.18
N THR A 28 -8.48 5.24 6.00
CA THR A 28 -9.44 4.81 4.98
C THR A 28 -8.64 4.39 3.75
N PRO A 29 -8.42 3.08 3.52
CA PRO A 29 -7.71 2.64 2.33
C PRO A 29 -8.55 2.88 1.08
N VAL A 30 -7.90 3.26 -0.02
CA VAL A 30 -8.55 3.45 -1.32
C VAL A 30 -7.78 2.66 -2.36
N ARG A 31 -8.48 1.80 -3.10
CA ARG A 31 -7.92 1.09 -4.26
C ARG A 31 -8.32 1.83 -5.52
N PHE A 32 -7.34 2.22 -6.34
CA PHE A 32 -7.58 2.73 -7.68
C PHE A 32 -7.35 1.61 -8.70
N ASP A 33 -8.28 1.43 -9.63
CA ASP A 33 -8.08 0.62 -10.82
C ASP A 33 -7.69 1.56 -11.97
N LEU A 34 -6.41 1.51 -12.34
CA LEU A 34 -5.85 2.35 -13.39
C LEU A 34 -6.03 1.73 -14.78
N GLY A 35 -6.64 0.54 -14.87
CA GLY A 35 -6.73 -0.24 -16.10
C GLY A 35 -5.45 -1.01 -16.42
N THR A 36 -5.30 -1.40 -17.68
CA THR A 36 -4.15 -2.16 -18.18
C THR A 36 -3.16 -1.24 -18.87
N PHE A 37 -1.87 -1.46 -18.62
CA PHE A 37 -0.77 -0.75 -19.26
C PHE A 37 0.18 -1.77 -19.90
N ASP A 38 0.58 -1.53 -21.15
CA ASP A 38 1.66 -2.30 -21.79
C ASP A 38 3.01 -1.99 -21.13
N VAL A 39 3.18 -0.72 -20.72
CA VAL A 39 4.34 -0.21 -19.97
C VAL A 39 3.82 0.70 -18.86
N LEU A 40 4.19 0.41 -17.62
CA LEU A 40 3.81 1.25 -16.48
C LEU A 40 4.50 2.61 -16.58
N PRO A 41 3.81 3.71 -16.24
CA PRO A 41 4.37 5.05 -16.32
C PRO A 41 5.51 5.22 -15.32
N ASP A 42 6.50 6.04 -15.68
CA ASP A 42 7.57 6.43 -14.78
C ASP A 42 7.01 7.12 -13.52
N VAL A 43 7.58 6.78 -12.37
CA VAL A 43 7.24 7.38 -11.08
C VAL A 43 8.48 8.00 -10.46
N GLU A 44 8.41 9.28 -10.13
CA GLU A 44 9.49 10.02 -9.48
C GLU A 44 9.10 10.35 -8.04
N GLY A 45 10.01 10.05 -7.10
CA GLY A 45 9.84 10.47 -5.72
C GLY A 45 10.02 11.99 -5.62
N ARG A 46 9.16 12.65 -4.85
CA ARG A 46 9.31 14.08 -4.54
C ARG A 46 10.04 14.27 -3.21
N ASP A 47 9.37 14.89 -2.25
CA ASP A 47 10.02 15.51 -1.08
C ASP A 47 10.77 14.52 -0.17
N ASP A 48 10.16 13.39 0.20
CA ASP A 48 10.73 12.48 1.22
C ASP A 48 11.07 11.07 0.69
N ALA A 49 10.88 10.83 -0.60
CA ALA A 49 11.09 9.53 -1.21
C ALA A 49 12.39 9.49 -2.00
N ARG A 50 13.46 8.92 -1.42
CA ARG A 50 14.71 8.62 -2.15
C ARG A 50 14.49 7.71 -3.37
N ARG A 51 13.40 6.93 -3.38
CA ARG A 51 13.00 6.04 -4.47
C ARG A 51 11.49 5.87 -4.49
N ALA A 52 10.90 5.97 -5.68
CA ALA A 52 9.51 5.58 -5.96
C ALA A 52 9.52 4.63 -7.16
N VAL A 53 8.80 3.50 -7.06
CA VAL A 53 8.73 2.45 -8.10
C VAL A 53 7.40 1.71 -7.99
N TRP A 54 6.94 1.14 -9.09
CA TRP A 54 5.88 0.14 -9.06
C TRP A 54 6.42 -1.19 -8.53
N VAL A 55 5.70 -1.81 -7.60
CA VAL A 55 6.06 -3.09 -6.98
C VAL A 55 4.97 -4.12 -7.30
N PRO A 56 5.33 -5.35 -7.71
CA PRO A 56 4.35 -6.42 -7.88
C PRO A 56 3.56 -6.67 -6.59
N ALA A 57 2.24 -6.63 -6.69
CA ALA A 57 1.32 -6.76 -5.55
C ALA A 57 0.21 -7.78 -5.85
N VAL A 58 0.60 -9.00 -6.24
CA VAL A 58 -0.33 -10.11 -6.49
C VAL A 58 -1.02 -10.55 -5.20
N ASP A 59 -0.22 -10.65 -4.13
CA ASP A 59 -0.63 -10.92 -2.75
C ASP A 59 0.39 -10.22 -1.82
N PHE A 60 0.15 -10.25 -0.51
CA PHE A 60 1.06 -9.60 0.44
C PHE A 60 2.47 -10.24 0.47
N ASP A 61 2.56 -11.56 0.36
CA ASP A 61 3.84 -12.27 0.43
C ASP A 61 4.71 -11.97 -0.80
N CYS A 62 4.11 -11.75 -1.96
CA CYS A 62 4.76 -11.30 -3.18
C CYS A 62 5.41 -9.92 -2.99
N VAL A 63 4.69 -8.97 -2.39
CA VAL A 63 5.24 -7.65 -2.04
C VAL A 63 6.44 -7.80 -1.12
N VAL A 64 6.31 -8.55 -0.02
CA VAL A 64 7.40 -8.74 0.96
C VAL A 64 8.63 -9.38 0.32
N ARG A 65 8.43 -10.44 -0.46
CA ARG A 65 9.51 -11.14 -1.17
C ARG A 65 10.21 -10.22 -2.15
N HIS A 66 9.46 -9.45 -2.94
CA HIS A 66 10.05 -8.52 -3.91
C HIS A 66 10.85 -7.41 -3.23
N LEU A 67 10.28 -6.76 -2.20
CA LEU A 67 10.96 -5.71 -1.46
C LEU A 67 12.26 -6.21 -0.80
N THR A 68 12.23 -7.42 -0.25
CA THR A 68 13.40 -8.04 0.39
C THR A 68 14.48 -8.35 -0.64
N ALA A 69 14.12 -9.04 -1.73
CA ALA A 69 15.08 -9.53 -2.72
C ALA A 69 15.70 -8.39 -3.54
N VAL A 70 14.90 -7.38 -3.93
CA VAL A 70 15.34 -6.33 -4.87
C VAL A 70 15.91 -5.12 -4.12
N TYR A 71 15.40 -4.81 -2.93
CA TYR A 71 15.75 -3.58 -2.23
C TYR A 71 16.33 -3.80 -0.83
N GLY A 72 16.37 -5.04 -0.31
CA GLY A 72 16.70 -5.29 1.10
C GLY A 72 15.72 -4.59 2.06
N GLY A 73 14.51 -4.27 1.57
CA GLY A 73 13.53 -3.45 2.27
C GLY A 73 12.47 -4.28 2.98
N THR A 74 11.75 -3.63 3.89
CA THR A 74 10.62 -4.22 4.61
C THR A 74 9.41 -3.29 4.58
N VAL A 75 8.22 -3.86 4.66
CA VAL A 75 6.99 -3.09 4.87
C VAL A 75 6.96 -2.52 6.28
N PHE A 76 6.66 -1.22 6.40
CA PHE A 76 6.46 -0.55 7.68
C PHE A 76 5.36 -1.25 8.48
N ALA A 77 5.58 -1.45 9.79
CA ALA A 77 4.76 -2.33 10.63
C ALA A 77 3.26 -1.97 10.57
N ALA A 78 2.93 -0.66 10.65
CA ALA A 78 1.55 -0.18 10.63
C ALA A 78 0.79 -0.54 9.33
N HIS A 79 1.49 -0.78 8.21
CA HIS A 79 0.85 -1.08 6.92
C HIS A 79 0.68 -2.58 6.65
N ARG A 80 1.29 -3.47 7.44
CA ARG A 80 1.34 -4.91 7.12
C ARG A 80 -0.05 -5.53 7.09
N ASP A 81 -0.81 -5.35 8.16
CA ASP A 81 -2.16 -5.92 8.27
C ASP A 81 -3.11 -5.28 7.26
N LEU A 82 -2.96 -3.97 7.04
CA LEU A 82 -3.74 -3.25 6.03
C LEU A 82 -3.48 -3.80 4.62
N LEU A 83 -2.22 -3.99 4.24
CA LEU A 83 -1.88 -4.48 2.91
C LEU A 83 -2.26 -5.96 2.76
N ARG A 84 -2.10 -6.78 3.80
CA ARG A 84 -2.56 -8.16 3.81
C ARG A 84 -4.07 -8.26 3.58
N ASP A 85 -4.86 -7.49 4.32
CA ASP A 85 -6.31 -7.42 4.13
C ASP A 85 -6.72 -6.92 2.74
N VAL A 86 -5.97 -6.00 2.13
CA VAL A 86 -6.32 -5.46 0.81
C VAL A 86 -5.96 -6.41 -0.33
N LEU A 87 -4.84 -7.12 -0.21
CA LEU A 87 -4.28 -7.94 -1.29
C LEU A 87 -4.74 -9.39 -1.25
N ASP A 88 -5.01 -9.95 -0.07
CA ASP A 88 -5.36 -11.37 0.09
C ASP A 88 -6.89 -11.60 0.10
N ARG A 89 -7.67 -10.63 -0.40
CA ARG A 89 -9.14 -10.67 -0.50
C ARG A 89 -9.64 -11.22 -1.82
#